data_AF-A0A1H8M606-F1
#
_entry.id   AF-A0A1H8M606-F1
#
_cell.length_a   1.000
_cell.length_b   1.000
_cell.length_c   1.000
_cell.angle_alpha   90.00
_cell.angle_beta   90.00
_cell.angle_gamma   90.00
#
_symmetry.space_group_name_H-M   'P 1'
#
loop_
_entity.id
_entity.type
_entity.pdbx_description
1 polymer ?
#
loop_
_entity_poly.entity_id
_entity_poly.type
_entity_poly.pdbx_seq_one_letter_code
_entity_poly.pdbx_strand_id
1 'polypeptide(L)' 'MACPICGKDSVKEYRPFCSKRCADIDLGRWLRGSYVIPGIPLEDLPPDETDDSR' A
#
# COMPACT_ATOMS: atom_id res chain seq x y z
N MET A 1 19.13 -1.01 1.39
CA MET A 1 17.80 -0.53 0.95
C MET A 1 17.28 0.38 2.05
N ALA A 2 16.77 1.55 1.68
CA ALA A 2 16.25 2.52 2.65
C ALA A 2 14.87 2.07 3.17
N CYS A 3 14.63 2.30 4.45
CA CYS A 3 13.36 2.06 5.12
C CYS A 3 12.29 2.98 4.52
N PRO A 4 11.16 2.45 4.00
CA PRO A 4 10.13 3.27 3.36
C PRO A 4 9.38 4.21 4.32
N ILE A 5 9.55 4.02 5.63
CA ILE A 5 8.88 4.82 6.66
C ILE A 5 9.72 6.01 7.13
N CYS A 6 11.05 5.88 7.16
CA CYS A 6 11.93 6.90 7.75
C CYS A 6 13.28 7.11 7.04
N GLY A 7 13.56 6.40 5.94
CA GLY A 7 14.74 6.58 5.10
C GLY A 7 16.05 5.95 5.62
N LYS A 8 16.11 5.49 6.88
CA LYS A 8 17.29 4.81 7.43
C LYS A 8 17.54 3.46 6.77
N ASP A 9 18.76 2.94 6.86
CA ASP A 9 19.07 1.62 6.32
C ASP A 9 18.23 0.50 6.96
N SER A 10 17.68 -0.36 6.10
CA SER A 10 16.95 -1.56 6.53
C SER A 10 17.89 -2.53 7.25
N VAL A 11 17.40 -3.18 8.30
CA VAL A 11 18.15 -4.25 9.00
C VAL A 11 17.56 -5.60 8.65
N LYS A 12 18.39 -6.65 8.58
CA LYS A 12 18.00 -7.98 8.05
C LYS A 12 16.73 -8.54 8.70
N GLU A 13 16.58 -8.36 10.01
CA GLU A 13 15.46 -8.88 10.80
C GLU A 13 14.14 -8.15 10.53
N TYR A 14 14.18 -6.89 10.12
CA TYR A 14 12.98 -6.07 9.91
C TYR A 14 12.79 -5.66 8.45
N ARG A 15 13.51 -6.24 7.49
CA ARG A 15 13.40 -5.85 6.07
C ARG A 15 11.93 -5.88 5.60
N PRO A 16 11.46 -4.84 4.88
CA PRO A 16 12.21 -3.71 4.31
C PRO A 16 12.50 -2.53 5.26
N PHE A 17 12.15 -2.64 6.54
CA PHE A 17 12.24 -1.56 7.54
C PHE A 17 13.55 -1.57 8.35
N CYS A 18 13.77 -0.48 9.08
CA CYS A 18 14.92 -0.34 10.00
C CYS A 18 14.63 -0.82 11.44
N SER A 19 13.36 -1.05 11.81
CA SER A 19 12.96 -1.47 13.17
C SER A 19 11.52 -1.98 13.21
N LYS A 20 11.17 -2.71 14.28
CA LYS A 20 9.78 -3.10 14.59
C LYS A 20 8.83 -1.90 14.58
N ARG A 21 9.23 -0.76 15.18
CA ARG A 21 8.41 0.46 15.22
C ARG A 21 8.02 0.93 13.82
N CYS A 22 8.93 0.88 12.85
CA CYS A 22 8.60 1.29 11.47
C CYS A 22 7.66 0.28 10.80
N ALA A 23 7.84 -1.03 11.04
CA ALA A 23 6.90 -2.05 10.56
C ALA A 23 5.48 -1.86 11.14
N ASP A 24 5.37 -1.57 12.45
CA ASP A 24 4.08 -1.33 13.10
C ASP A 24 3.39 -0.05 12.55
N ILE A 25 4.16 1.00 12.23
CA ILE A 25 3.64 2.22 11.60
C ILE A 25 3.09 1.91 10.20
N ASP A 26 3.84 1.15 9.40
CA ASP A 26 3.42 0.72 8.07
C ASP A 26 2.10 -0.06 8.15
N LEU A 27 2.04 -1.06 9.03
CA LEU A 27 0.83 -1.82 9.30
C LEU A 27 -0.33 -0.90 9.72
N GLY A 28 -0.07 0.09 10.57
CA GLY A 28 -1.07 1.09 10.96
C GLY A 28 -1.60 1.93 9.80
N ARG A 29 -0.77 2.21 8.77
CA ARG A 29 -1.21 2.89 7.53
C ARG A 29 -2.07 1.97 6.67
N TRP A 30 -1.71 0.70 6.56
CA TRP A 30 -2.50 -0.33 5.88
C TRP A 30 -3.89 -0.47 6.50
N LEU A 31 -3.97 -0.67 7.81
CA LEU A 31 -5.23 -0.86 8.52
C LEU A 31 -6.16 0.37 8.48
N ARG A 32 -5.59 1.57 8.28
CA ARG A 32 -6.36 2.81 8.09
C ARG A 32 -6.74 3.09 6.64
N GLY A 33 -6.36 2.21 5.69
CA GLY A 33 -6.60 2.44 4.27
C GLY A 33 -5.83 3.65 3.73
N SER A 34 -4.69 4.01 4.31
CA SER A 34 -3.89 5.16 3.84
C SER A 34 -3.14 4.86 2.53
N TYR A 35 -3.03 3.60 2.14
CA TYR A 35 -2.49 3.20 0.84
C TYR A 35 -3.63 3.13 -0.18
N VAL A 36 -3.74 4.18 -0.99
CA VAL A 36 -4.75 4.32 -2.04
C VAL A 36 -4.04 4.53 -3.36
N ILE A 37 -4.46 3.79 -4.37
CA ILE A 37 -4.10 4.08 -5.76
C ILE A 37 -5.26 4.91 -6.33
N PRO A 38 -5.03 6.19 -6.68
CA PRO A 38 -6.08 7.00 -7.27
C PRO A 38 -6.52 6.38 -8.60
N GLY A 39 -7.82 6.10 -8.71
CA GLY A 39 -8.45 5.68 -9.95
C GLY A 39 -9.02 6.87 -10.72
N ILE A 40 -9.49 6.60 -11.94
CA ILE A 40 -10.38 7.54 -12.62
C ILE A 40 -11.70 7.65 -11.84
N PRO A 41 -12.37 8.82 -11.86
CA PRO A 41 -13.69 8.98 -11.25
C PRO A 41 -14.65 7.90 -11.77
N LEU A 42 -15.55 7.44 -10.90
CA LEU A 42 -16.48 6.37 -11.28
C LEU A 42 -17.43 6.82 -12.39
N GLU A 43 -17.71 8.12 -12.48
CA GLU A 43 -18.55 8.70 -13.53
C GLU A 43 -17.90 8.63 -14.92
N ASP A 44 -16.58 8.52 -14.97
CA ASP A 44 -15.79 8.45 -16.21
C ASP A 44 -15.42 7.01 -16.60
N LEU A 45 -15.77 6.01 -15.77
CA LEU A 45 -15.62 4.61 -16.14
C LEU A 45 -16.63 4.29 -17.26
N PRO A 46 -16.19 3.66 -18.37
CA PRO A 46 -17.14 3.06 -19.29
C PRO A 46 -17.99 2.03 -18.52
N PRO A 47 -19.27 1.83 -18.88
CA PRO A 47 -20.09 0.80 -18.26
C PRO A 47 -19.33 -0.52 -18.31
N ASP A 48 -19.30 -1.21 -17.16
CA ASP A 48 -18.62 -2.49 -17.02
C ASP A 48 -19.35 -3.48 -17.94
N GLU A 49 -18.77 -3.79 -19.10
CA GLU A 49 -19.17 -4.89 -19.96
C GLU A 49 -18.74 -6.19 -19.25
N THR A 50 -19.37 -6.50 -18.11
CA THR A 50 -19.22 -7.80 -17.49
C THR A 50 -19.88 -8.81 -18.41
N ASP A 51 -19.02 -9.52 -19.15
CA ASP A 51 -19.27 -10.77 -19.85
C ASP A 51 -20.21 -11.69 -19.04
N ASP A 52 -21.51 -11.61 -19.34
CA ASP A 52 -22.56 -12.55 -18.91
C ASP A 52 -22.41 -13.85 -19.72
N SER A 53 -21.25 -14.50 -19.57
CA SER A 53 -20.97 -15.82 -20.13
C SER A 53 -20.88 -16.82 -18.98
N ARG A 54 -22.02 -17.21 -18.42
CA ARG A 54 -22.11 -18.43 -17.60
C ARG A 54 -23.34 -19.26 -17.92
#